data_AF-A0A1Y6BW05-F1
#
_entry.id   AF-A0A1Y6BW05-F1
#
_cell.length_a   1.000
_cell.length_b   1.000
_cell.length_c   1.000
_cell.angle_alpha   90.00
_cell.angle_beta   90.00
_cell.angle_gamma   90.00
#
_symmetry.space_group_name_H-M   'P 1'
#
loop_
_entity.id
_entity.type
_entity.pdbx_description
1 polymer ?
#
loop_
_entity_poly.entity_id
_entity_poly.type
_entity_poly.pdbx_seq_one_letter_code
_entity_poly.pdbx_strand_id
1 'polypeptide(L)'
;MLIFLDTEFTDFIDCELISIGMVGEDGRHELYLEVQDFDRSKCNAFVQSAVWSQLGRIEEAIVRKVDVQARLRDWFATLPRSVTIACDSQHDRDLLADALDGEWPNNLAGWFDLRPLIDTGVFDRAVANTTRRHAPGTMLCTTPKPIG
;
A
#
# COMPACT_ATOMS: atom_id res chain seq x y z
N MET A 1 17.13 -2.98 2.67
CA MET A 1 16.24 -3.45 1.60
C MET A 1 15.16 -2.40 1.38
N LEU A 2 14.88 -2.01 0.15
CA LEU A 2 13.73 -1.15 -0.16
C LEU A 2 12.42 -1.95 -0.12
N ILE A 3 11.39 -1.35 0.47
CA ILE A 3 10.01 -1.85 0.43
C ILE A 3 9.15 -0.76 -0.22
N PHE A 4 8.58 -1.06 -1.37
CA PHE A 4 7.65 -0.17 -2.06
C PHE A 4 6.28 -0.27 -1.40
N LEU A 5 5.71 0.86 -1.00
CA LEU A 5 4.42 0.98 -0.31
C LEU A 5 3.43 1.76 -1.18
N ASP A 6 2.19 1.29 -1.20
CA ASP A 6 1.04 2.00 -1.74
C ASP A 6 -0.21 1.68 -0.89
N THR A 7 -1.11 2.66 -0.72
CA THR A 7 -2.35 2.48 0.06
C THR A 7 -3.57 3.05 -0.64
N GLU A 8 -4.70 2.36 -0.61
CA GLU A 8 -5.98 2.94 -1.00
C GLU A 8 -6.78 3.37 0.23
N PHE A 9 -7.52 4.46 0.13
CA PHE A 9 -8.25 5.05 1.25
C PHE A 9 -9.53 5.77 0.81
N THR A 10 -10.41 6.08 1.77
CA THR A 10 -11.77 6.61 1.56
C THR A 10 -11.83 8.01 0.93
N ASP A 11 -11.17 9.00 1.53
CA ASP A 11 -11.03 10.38 1.06
C ASP A 11 -9.84 11.09 1.75
N PHE A 12 -9.58 12.36 1.47
CA PHE A 12 -8.47 13.14 2.06
C PHE A 12 -8.80 13.85 3.38
N ILE A 13 -10.05 13.80 3.85
CA ILE A 13 -10.52 14.54 5.03
C ILE A 13 -10.64 13.59 6.23
N ASP A 14 -11.32 12.47 6.02
CA ASP A 14 -11.50 11.36 6.93
C ASP A 14 -10.87 10.10 6.29
N CYS A 15 -9.53 10.16 6.20
CA CYS A 15 -8.69 9.13 5.60
C CYS A 15 -8.81 7.82 6.38
N GLU A 16 -9.51 6.84 5.81
CA GLU A 16 -9.58 5.50 6.33
C GLU A 16 -8.99 4.50 5.34
N LEU A 17 -8.10 3.64 5.83
CA LEU A 17 -7.43 2.62 5.03
C LEU A 17 -8.44 1.62 4.43
N ILE A 18 -8.38 1.47 3.10
CA ILE A 18 -9.14 0.48 2.33
C ILE A 18 -8.24 -0.72 2.01
N SER A 19 -7.04 -0.49 1.51
CA SER A 19 -6.06 -1.55 1.27
C SER A 19 -4.63 -1.03 1.43
N ILE A 20 -3.72 -1.94 1.77
CA ILE A 20 -2.29 -1.67 1.87
C ILE A 20 -1.50 -2.72 1.09
N GLY A 21 -0.57 -2.23 0.30
CA GLY A 21 0.28 -3.00 -0.58
C GLY A 21 1.75 -2.74 -0.32
N MET A 22 2.54 -3.79 -0.12
CA MET A 22 3.98 -3.68 0.14
C MET A 22 4.77 -4.75 -0.62
N VAL A 23 5.82 -4.34 -1.32
CA VAL A 23 6.70 -5.25 -2.10
C VAL A 23 8.16 -4.92 -1.85
N GLY A 24 8.97 -5.92 -1.51
CA GLY A 24 10.42 -5.78 -1.42
C GLY A 24 11.08 -5.65 -2.78
N GLU A 25 12.18 -4.92 -2.88
CA GLU A 25 12.98 -4.78 -4.11
C GLU A 25 13.48 -6.11 -4.70
N ASP A 26 13.46 -7.18 -3.91
CA ASP A 26 13.82 -8.52 -4.33
C ASP A 26 12.69 -9.30 -5.02
N GLY A 27 11.45 -8.80 -4.97
CA GLY A 27 10.25 -9.45 -5.49
C GLY A 27 9.90 -10.76 -4.79
N ARG A 28 10.42 -11.00 -3.57
CA ARG A 28 10.13 -12.20 -2.77
C ARG A 28 9.28 -11.90 -1.55
N HIS A 29 9.41 -10.70 -1.01
CA HIS A 29 8.63 -10.24 0.12
C HIS A 29 7.46 -9.41 -0.40
N GLU A 30 6.26 -9.95 -0.31
CA GLU A 30 5.04 -9.29 -0.74
C GLU A 30 4.00 -9.37 0.38
N LEU A 31 3.27 -8.29 0.56
CA LEU A 31 2.09 -8.21 1.42
C LEU A 31 1.03 -7.40 0.69
N TYR A 32 -0.19 -7.91 0.68
CA TYR A 32 -1.35 -7.17 0.25
C TYR A 32 -2.50 -7.49 1.19
N LEU A 33 -3.13 -6.44 1.73
CA LEU A 33 -4.24 -6.55 2.67
C LEU A 33 -5.40 -5.65 2.19
N GLU A 34 -6.61 -6.19 2.24
CA GLU A 34 -7.86 -5.48 1.95
C GLU A 34 -8.71 -5.42 3.21
N VAL A 35 -8.94 -4.21 3.74
CA VAL A 35 -9.77 -4.01 4.92
C VAL A 35 -11.22 -4.22 4.53
N GLN A 36 -11.93 -5.15 5.18
CA GLN A 36 -13.30 -5.50 4.78
C GLN A 36 -14.37 -4.56 5.38
N ASP A 37 -14.07 -3.97 6.52
CA ASP A 37 -14.99 -3.29 7.45
C ASP A 37 -14.68 -1.79 7.64
N PHE A 38 -14.08 -1.14 6.64
CA PHE A 38 -13.99 0.32 6.59
C PHE A 38 -15.35 0.98 6.32
N ASP A 39 -15.48 2.26 6.67
CA ASP A 39 -16.72 3.00 6.47
C ASP A 39 -16.93 3.35 4.99
N ARG A 40 -17.78 2.53 4.38
CA ARG A 40 -18.18 2.63 3.00
C ARG A 40 -18.86 3.95 2.63
N SER A 41 -19.48 4.63 3.60
CA SER A 41 -20.18 5.89 3.36
C SER A 41 -19.24 7.06 3.10
N LYS A 42 -17.96 6.93 3.45
CA LYS A 42 -16.92 7.94 3.23
C LYS A 42 -16.34 7.91 1.80
N CYS A 43 -16.62 6.86 1.03
CA CYS A 43 -16.08 6.73 -0.33
C CYS A 43 -16.81 7.65 -1.31
N ASN A 44 -16.06 8.54 -1.97
CA ASN A 44 -16.56 9.29 -3.12
C ASN A 44 -16.77 8.39 -4.35
N ALA A 45 -17.41 8.92 -5.40
CA ALA A 45 -17.71 8.16 -6.63
C ALA A 45 -16.46 7.61 -7.35
N PHE A 46 -15.32 8.32 -7.24
CA PHE A 46 -14.06 7.85 -7.80
C PHE A 46 -13.58 6.60 -7.05
N VAL A 47 -13.49 6.65 -5.72
CA VAL A 47 -13.06 5.52 -4.89
C VAL A 47 -13.98 4.31 -5.07
N GLN A 48 -15.29 4.54 -5.13
CA GLN A 48 -16.26 3.46 -5.38
C GLN A 48 -16.00 2.73 -6.71
N SER A 49 -15.73 3.48 -7.78
CA SER A 49 -15.56 2.91 -9.12
C SER A 49 -14.16 2.35 -9.38
N ALA A 50 -13.11 3.03 -8.92
CA ALA A 50 -11.72 2.69 -9.19
C ALA A 50 -11.10 1.72 -8.17
N VAL A 51 -11.49 1.83 -6.89
CA VAL A 51 -10.90 1.02 -5.80
C VAL A 51 -11.83 -0.13 -5.45
N TRP A 52 -13.07 0.16 -5.09
CA TRP A 52 -13.99 -0.84 -4.55
C TRP A 52 -14.30 -1.98 -5.50
N SER A 53 -14.42 -1.68 -6.79
CA SER A 53 -14.67 -2.67 -7.84
C SER A 53 -13.52 -3.67 -8.03
N GLN A 54 -12.36 -3.40 -7.43
CA GLN A 54 -11.17 -4.24 -7.51
C GLN A 54 -10.98 -5.14 -6.27
N LEU A 55 -11.69 -4.87 -5.16
CA LEU A 55 -11.58 -5.64 -3.92
C LEU A 55 -12.22 -7.04 -4.04
N GLY A 56 -11.82 -7.94 -3.14
CA GLY A 56 -12.39 -9.28 -2.97
C GLY A 56 -11.92 -10.29 -4.01
N ARG A 57 -10.89 -9.98 -4.80
CA ARG A 57 -10.34 -10.88 -5.82
C ARG A 57 -9.34 -11.89 -5.28
N ILE A 58 -8.73 -11.60 -4.13
CA ILE A 58 -7.74 -12.44 -3.45
C ILE A 58 -8.28 -12.68 -2.04
N GLU A 59 -8.80 -13.88 -1.78
CA GLU A 59 -9.48 -14.21 -0.52
C GLU A 59 -8.53 -14.07 0.69
N GLU A 60 -7.26 -14.43 0.51
CA GLU A 60 -6.22 -14.40 1.55
C GLU A 60 -5.78 -12.98 1.94
N ALA A 61 -6.08 -11.99 1.10
CA ALA A 61 -5.80 -10.58 1.36
C ALA A 61 -6.85 -9.93 2.26
N ILE A 62 -8.06 -10.49 2.34
CA ILE A 62 -9.15 -9.90 3.09
C ILE A 62 -8.87 -9.98 4.60
N VAL A 63 -8.95 -8.84 5.27
CA VAL A 63 -8.67 -8.69 6.71
C VAL A 63 -9.67 -7.74 7.36
N ARG A 64 -9.94 -7.94 8.65
CA ARG A 64 -10.69 -6.95 9.44
C ARG A 64 -9.75 -5.87 9.92
N LYS A 65 -10.24 -4.64 10.08
CA LYS A 65 -9.48 -3.48 10.56
C LYS A 65 -8.70 -3.77 11.84
N VAL A 66 -9.34 -4.50 12.78
CA VAL A 66 -8.73 -4.90 14.07
C VAL A 66 -7.51 -5.81 13.92
N ASP A 67 -7.42 -6.56 12.82
CA ASP A 67 -6.37 -7.56 12.58
C ASP A 67 -5.21 -6.98 11.72
N VAL A 68 -5.36 -5.78 11.15
CA VAL A 68 -4.37 -5.14 10.25
C VAL A 68 -3.01 -4.94 10.92
N GLN A 69 -3.00 -4.37 12.13
CA GLN A 69 -1.75 -4.08 12.85
C GLN A 69 -0.94 -5.36 13.09
N ALA A 70 -1.60 -6.43 13.56
CA ALA A 70 -0.96 -7.71 13.82
C ALA A 70 -0.37 -8.29 12.53
N ARG A 71 -1.13 -8.27 11.42
CA ARG A 71 -0.68 -8.77 10.11
C ARG A 71 0.52 -7.99 9.57
N LEU A 72 0.54 -6.67 9.71
CA LEU A 72 1.69 -5.85 9.34
C LEU A 72 2.93 -6.22 10.17
N ARG A 73 2.79 -6.32 11.50
CA ARG A 73 3.91 -6.68 12.38
C ARG A 73 4.48 -8.06 12.08
N ASP A 74 3.62 -9.05 11.90
CA ASP A 74 4.03 -10.41 11.53
C ASP A 74 4.80 -10.40 10.22
N TRP A 75 4.34 -9.64 9.22
CA TRP A 75 5.05 -9.51 7.95
C TRP A 75 6.39 -8.80 8.11
N PHE A 76 6.46 -7.67 8.83
CA PHE A 76 7.72 -6.97 9.10
C PHE A 76 8.75 -7.85 9.82
N ALA A 77 8.30 -8.76 10.69
CA ALA A 77 9.17 -9.72 11.38
C ALA A 77 9.84 -10.74 10.42
N THR A 78 9.28 -10.94 9.22
CA THR A 78 9.89 -11.79 8.18
C THR A 78 10.99 -11.07 7.39
N LEU A 79 11.03 -9.74 7.44
CA LEU A 79 11.95 -8.94 6.64
C LEU A 79 13.36 -8.89 7.23
N PRO A 80 14.38 -8.50 6.45
CA PRO A 80 15.74 -8.30 6.94
C PRO A 80 15.82 -7.31 8.12
N ARG A 81 16.95 -7.33 8.81
CA ARG A 81 17.24 -6.46 9.98
C ARG A 81 17.18 -4.96 9.71
N SER A 82 17.19 -4.54 8.44
CA SER A 82 17.10 -3.14 8.05
C SER A 82 16.36 -2.99 6.72
N VAL A 83 15.21 -2.32 6.79
CA VAL A 83 14.36 -1.98 5.65
C VAL A 83 14.09 -0.49 5.60
N THR A 84 13.89 0.02 4.38
CA THR A 84 13.53 1.42 4.12
C THR A 84 12.24 1.40 3.32
N ILE A 85 11.19 2.07 3.80
CA ILE A 85 9.94 2.20 3.04
C ILE A 85 10.11 3.26 1.95
N ALA A 86 9.74 2.93 0.72
CA ALA A 86 9.73 3.80 -0.43
C ALA A 86 8.28 4.06 -0.88
N CYS A 87 7.86 5.32 -0.87
CA CYS A 87 6.56 5.76 -1.39
C CYS A 87 6.64 7.21 -1.85
N ASP A 88 5.69 7.64 -2.67
CA ASP A 88 5.56 9.00 -3.21
C ASP A 88 4.51 9.86 -2.50
N SER A 89 3.64 9.26 -1.67
CA SER A 89 2.63 10.00 -0.90
C SER A 89 2.99 10.09 0.58
N GLN A 90 2.82 11.30 1.15
CA GLN A 90 2.82 11.46 2.61
C GLN A 90 1.62 10.74 3.24
N HIS A 91 0.48 10.71 2.56
CA HIS A 91 -0.73 10.03 3.06
C HIS A 91 -0.51 8.52 3.24
N ASP A 92 0.24 7.86 2.35
CA ASP A 92 0.56 6.44 2.51
C ASP A 92 1.40 6.19 3.77
N ARG A 93 2.32 7.11 4.10
CA ARG A 93 3.14 7.02 5.31
C ARG A 93 2.31 7.20 6.56
N ASP A 94 1.42 8.18 6.54
CA ASP A 94 0.53 8.49 7.67
C ASP A 94 -0.46 7.32 7.90
N LEU A 95 -1.04 6.77 6.83
CA LEU A 95 -1.90 5.58 6.89
C LEU A 95 -1.17 4.34 7.40
N LEU A 96 0.08 4.12 7.00
CA LEU A 96 0.89 3.04 7.56
C LEU A 96 1.21 3.30 9.06
N ALA A 97 1.47 4.55 9.44
CA ALA A 97 1.67 4.93 10.85
C ALA A 97 0.43 4.62 11.69
N ASP A 98 -0.74 5.03 11.23
CA ASP A 98 -2.03 4.80 11.87
C ASP A 98 -2.34 3.30 11.95
N ALA A 99 -2.09 2.54 10.88
CA ALA A 99 -2.27 1.09 10.87
C ALA A 99 -1.32 0.36 11.84
N LEU A 100 -0.21 0.98 12.21
CA LEU A 100 0.75 0.49 13.20
C LEU A 100 0.53 1.08 14.61
N ASP A 101 -0.47 1.94 14.79
CA ASP A 101 -0.72 2.69 16.04
C ASP A 101 0.50 3.53 16.47
N GLY A 102 1.23 4.07 15.50
CA GLY A 102 2.46 4.85 15.70
C GLY A 102 3.68 4.04 16.17
N GLU A 103 3.54 2.74 16.39
CA GLU A 103 4.57 1.86 16.92
C GLU A 103 5.35 1.15 15.80
N TRP A 104 6.36 1.84 15.28
CA TRP A 104 7.17 1.36 14.16
C TRP A 104 7.94 0.05 14.46
N PRO A 105 8.01 -0.88 13.49
CA PRO A 105 8.85 -2.09 13.58
C PRO A 105 10.33 -1.75 13.78
N ASN A 106 11.02 -2.51 14.63
CA ASN A 106 12.44 -2.28 14.96
C ASN A 106 13.40 -2.33 13.77
N ASN A 107 13.02 -3.03 12.70
CA ASN A 107 13.81 -3.14 11.47
C ASN A 107 13.53 -2.03 10.46
N LEU A 108 12.56 -1.13 10.71
CA LEU A 108 12.35 0.05 9.88
C LEU A 108 13.44 1.09 10.16
N ALA A 109 14.32 1.28 9.19
CA ALA A 109 15.50 2.13 9.30
C ALA A 109 15.34 3.51 8.64
N GLY A 110 14.31 3.72 7.82
CA GLY A 110 14.05 5.02 7.23
C GLY A 110 13.01 5.02 6.11
N TRP A 111 12.95 6.16 5.43
CA TRP A 111 12.00 6.46 4.36
C TRP A 111 12.73 6.92 3.11
N PHE A 112 12.24 6.53 1.96
CA PHE A 112 12.72 6.95 0.65
C PHE A 112 11.57 7.61 -0.11
N ASP A 113 11.78 8.87 -0.51
CA ASP A 113 10.80 9.62 -1.29
C ASP A 113 10.93 9.28 -2.77
N LEU A 114 9.88 8.69 -3.34
CA LEU A 114 9.84 8.33 -4.75
C LEU A 114 9.49 9.51 -5.66
N ARG A 115 8.94 10.62 -5.15
CA ARG A 115 8.51 11.78 -5.98
C ARG A 115 9.61 12.32 -6.90
N PRO A 116 10.89 12.46 -6.46
CA PRO A 116 11.96 12.91 -7.34
C PRO A 116 12.26 11.96 -8.51
N LEU A 117 11.79 10.71 -8.45
CA LEU A 117 12.01 9.68 -9.47
C LEU A 117 10.83 9.54 -10.44
N ILE A 118 9.66 10.10 -10.15
CA ILE A 118 8.45 9.96 -11.00
C ILE A 118 8.71 10.55 -12.40
N ASP A 119 9.39 11.69 -12.48
CA ASP A 119 9.74 12.33 -13.75
C ASP A 119 10.91 11.65 -14.48
N THR A 120 11.48 10.59 -13.88
CA THR A 120 12.48 9.77 -14.55
C THR A 120 11.75 8.62 -15.23
N GLY A 121 12.00 8.40 -16.52
CA GLY A 121 11.45 7.23 -17.24
C GLY A 121 11.91 5.87 -16.68
N VAL A 122 12.58 5.84 -15.52
CA VAL A 122 12.87 4.66 -14.71
C VAL A 122 11.59 4.13 -14.05
N PHE A 123 10.74 5.01 -13.51
CA PHE A 123 9.49 4.62 -12.85
C PHE A 123 8.50 3.98 -13.85
N ASP A 124 8.30 4.63 -15.00
CA ASP A 124 7.49 4.10 -16.12
C ASP A 124 7.94 2.71 -16.57
N ARG A 125 9.26 2.50 -16.67
CA ARG A 125 9.83 1.20 -17.07
C ARG A 125 9.65 0.12 -16.01
N ALA A 126 9.71 0.47 -14.73
CA ALA A 126 9.46 -0.46 -13.63
C ALA A 126 7.99 -0.88 -13.60
N VAL A 127 7.06 0.08 -13.67
CA VAL A 127 5.61 -0.15 -13.75
C VAL A 127 5.26 -1.05 -14.93
N ALA A 128 5.74 -0.73 -16.14
CA ALA A 128 5.43 -1.49 -17.37
C ALA A 128 5.96 -2.94 -17.36
N ASN A 129 6.93 -3.25 -16.49
CA ASN A 129 7.45 -4.61 -16.31
C ASN A 129 6.64 -5.41 -15.28
N THR A 130 6.09 -4.75 -14.25
CA THR A 130 5.22 -5.38 -13.24
C THR A 130 3.85 -5.76 -13.83
N THR A 131 3.24 -4.90 -14.65
CA THR A 131 1.96 -5.17 -15.34
C THR A 131 2.02 -6.37 -16.29
N ARG A 132 3.22 -6.76 -16.74
CA ARG A 132 3.41 -7.93 -17.62
C ARG A 132 3.58 -9.25 -16.86
N ARG A 133 3.86 -9.22 -15.56
CA ARG A 133 4.11 -10.42 -14.74
C ARG A 133 2.92 -10.85 -13.89
N HIS A 134 2.01 -9.94 -13.58
CA HIS A 134 0.81 -10.21 -12.77
C HIS A 134 -0.45 -9.94 -13.59
N ALA A 135 -1.45 -10.83 -13.45
CA ALA A 135 -2.78 -10.66 -14.03
C ALA A 135 -3.35 -9.25 -13.71
N PRO A 136 -4.24 -8.70 -14.54
CA PRO A 136 -4.78 -7.35 -14.35
C PRO A 136 -5.52 -7.26 -13.01
N GLY A 137 -4.85 -6.75 -11.98
CA GLY A 137 -5.38 -6.68 -10.62
C GLY A 137 -4.35 -6.39 -9.53
N THR A 138 -3.08 -6.73 -9.71
CA THR A 138 -2.02 -6.54 -8.68
C THR A 138 -1.22 -5.24 -8.86
N MET A 139 -1.90 -4.17 -9.24
CA MET A 139 -1.24 -2.89 -9.58
C MET A 139 -1.02 -2.05 -8.31
N LEU A 140 -0.10 -2.50 -7.47
CA LEU A 140 0.30 -1.95 -6.17
C LEU A 140 0.98 -0.56 -6.23
N CYS A 141 0.85 0.19 -7.33
CA CYS A 141 1.61 1.45 -7.46
C CYS A 141 1.02 2.46 -8.47
N THR A 142 -0.13 2.21 -9.09
CA THR A 142 -0.60 3.11 -10.17
C THR A 142 -2.11 3.26 -10.30
N THR A 143 -2.88 2.96 -9.27
CA THR A 143 -4.23 3.53 -9.16
C THR A 143 -4.07 5.05 -9.08
N PRO A 144 -4.63 5.82 -10.02
CA PRO A 144 -4.64 7.27 -9.90
C PRO A 144 -5.31 7.59 -8.56
N LYS A 145 -4.61 8.26 -7.64
CA LYS A 145 -5.24 8.70 -6.40
C LYS A 145 -6.36 9.70 -6.75
N PRO A 146 -7.45 9.76 -5.98
CA PRO A 146 -8.42 10.83 -6.14
C PRO A 146 -7.68 12.18 -6.12
N ILE A 147 -8.08 13.10 -6.98
CA ILE A 147 -7.55 14.47 -6.96
C ILE A 147 -8.44 15.25 -6.00
N GLY A 148 -7.87 15.73 -4.90
CA GLY A 148 -8.56 16.63 -3.96
C GLY A 148 -8.89 17.98 -4.57
#